data_AF-A0A7U9XN33-F1
#
_entry.id   AF-A0A7U9XN33-F1
#
_cell.length_a   1.000
_cell.length_b   1.000
_cell.length_c   1.000
_cell.angle_alpha   90.00
_cell.angle_beta   90.00
_cell.angle_gamma   90.00
#
_symmetry.space_group_name_H-M   'P 1'
#
loop_
_entity.id
_entity.type
_entity.pdbx_description
1 polymer ?
#
loop_
_entity_poly.entity_id
_entity_poly.type
_entity_poly.pdbx_seq_one_letter_code
_entity_poly.pdbx_strand_id
1 'polypeptide(L)'
;MKCPNCGEEMAEGTLYCEHCGEDIHIVPDFEPELEADLEQSISEIMDELDQEHDGVFEEPEPEKRFSPKKLLIRLSVLLCILFLIAAVGACVWVYLYNSEEYQVSQAMRYTEAGAYDKAVACYNRALELNNDIELRFSLAEVYLLKNNKIEYEYLLREIADDKDATAEQLDRAYGKLIAIYRAREDFQTINDLLLTSDDENLILTYQNYIARAPEFSIREGYYTSIQPLKLTAFGAGKIYYTLDGSEPDENSQQYITPILLEDGDYCVKAVFINDNGIVSDVSVGEYHIENDEIPAPEVSVVSGEYEFPINIEILDEEKEDVYYTTDGSDPTYFSNAYTGPVPMPIGKSVFRFARIVDGVTGEIAERTYLLELNTEYTPAEAVNDIVQYCQDSGKIMDGAGHFDESGDVYQFHYQYVTNINDVSDFYVIAEAYLAADGTLTRTGTVYAVDIYTKEQYRLQRNERGRYELTRLEPEPE
;
A
#
# COMPACT_ATOMS: atom_id res chain seq x y z
N MET A 1 11.51 69.96 7.04
CA MET A 1 11.14 70.18 5.61
C MET A 1 10.14 69.11 5.18
N LYS A 2 9.26 69.32 4.18
CA LYS A 2 8.34 68.25 3.74
C LYS A 2 8.90 67.53 2.51
N CYS A 3 8.79 66.20 2.47
CA CYS A 3 9.25 65.41 1.33
C CYS A 3 8.45 65.80 0.06
N PRO A 4 9.09 66.14 -1.06
CA PRO A 4 8.40 66.53 -2.29
C PRO A 4 7.67 65.36 -2.97
N ASN A 5 8.02 64.10 -2.65
CA ASN A 5 7.39 62.91 -3.23
C ASN A 5 6.17 62.43 -2.40
N CYS A 6 6.29 62.33 -1.06
CA CYS A 6 5.20 61.79 -0.22
C CYS A 6 4.53 62.80 0.73
N GLY A 7 5.06 64.02 0.88
CA GLY A 7 4.45 65.09 1.69
C GLY A 7 4.69 65.02 3.20
N GLU A 8 5.37 63.97 3.69
CA GLU A 8 5.66 63.75 5.12
C GLU A 8 6.69 64.76 5.66
N GLU A 9 6.58 65.14 6.94
CA GLU A 9 7.55 66.04 7.59
C GLU A 9 8.85 65.31 7.91
N MET A 10 9.96 65.88 7.44
CA MET A 10 11.33 65.39 7.60
C MET A 10 12.07 66.19 8.66
N ALA A 11 12.87 65.48 9.46
CA ALA A 11 13.80 66.03 10.44
C ALA A 11 14.84 66.97 9.78
N GLU A 12 15.28 68.00 10.50
CA GLU A 12 16.32 68.91 10.00
C GLU A 12 17.66 68.20 9.83
N GLY A 13 18.24 68.27 8.62
CA GLY A 13 19.58 67.75 8.31
C GLY A 13 19.64 66.37 7.65
N THR A 14 18.50 65.73 7.34
CA THR A 14 18.48 64.45 6.60
C THR A 14 18.41 64.66 5.08
N LEU A 15 19.26 63.93 4.33
CA LEU A 15 19.38 64.04 2.86
C LEU A 15 18.51 63.04 2.09
N TYR A 16 17.70 62.23 2.79
CA TYR A 16 16.77 61.30 2.18
C TYR A 16 15.52 61.15 3.06
N CYS A 17 14.38 60.81 2.45
CA CYS A 17 13.15 60.59 3.19
C CYS A 17 13.12 59.20 3.83
N GLU A 18 13.08 59.12 5.15
CA GLU A 18 13.05 57.85 5.89
C GLU A 18 11.77 57.02 5.66
N HIS A 19 10.69 57.64 5.16
CA HIS A 19 9.42 56.95 4.93
C HIS A 19 9.29 56.35 3.52
N CYS A 20 9.79 57.02 2.48
CA CYS A 20 9.67 56.53 1.09
C CYS A 20 11.00 56.20 0.42
N GLY A 21 12.14 56.53 1.04
CA GLY A 21 13.47 56.21 0.55
C GLY A 21 13.99 57.12 -0.57
N GLU A 22 13.30 58.23 -0.88
CA GLU A 22 13.73 59.17 -1.92
C GLU A 22 14.88 60.07 -1.44
N ASP A 23 15.97 60.13 -2.20
CA ASP A 23 17.11 61.01 -1.95
C ASP A 23 16.79 62.47 -2.35
N ILE A 24 17.11 63.42 -1.47
CA ILE A 24 16.94 64.85 -1.72
C ILE A 24 18.27 65.46 -2.12
N HIS A 25 18.41 65.76 -3.42
CA HIS A 25 19.55 66.51 -3.94
C HIS A 25 19.46 67.99 -3.58
N ILE A 26 20.25 68.42 -2.61
CA ILE A 26 20.49 69.84 -2.34
C ILE A 26 21.54 70.32 -3.36
N VAL A 27 21.13 71.21 -4.27
CA VAL A 27 22.06 71.94 -5.14
C VAL A 27 22.77 72.96 -4.26
N PRO A 28 24.11 72.96 -4.15
CA PRO A 28 24.81 74.00 -3.39
C PRO A 28 24.56 75.37 -4.01
N ASP A 29 24.21 76.34 -3.17
CA ASP A 29 24.15 77.74 -3.57
C ASP A 29 25.52 78.20 -4.07
N PHE A 30 25.47 78.83 -5.24
CA PHE A 30 26.59 79.30 -6.03
C PHE A 30 27.27 80.48 -5.32
N GLU A 31 28.51 80.31 -4.83
CA GLU A 31 29.34 81.40 -4.29
C GLU A 31 30.22 82.00 -5.40
N PRO A 32 29.95 83.25 -5.86
CA PRO A 32 30.64 83.86 -7.00
C PRO A 32 31.98 84.53 -6.64
N GLU A 33 32.57 84.24 -5.47
CA GLU A 33 33.83 84.90 -5.02
C GLU A 33 35.10 84.06 -5.26
N LEU A 34 35.00 82.81 -5.72
CA LEU A 34 36.15 81.93 -5.98
C LEU A 34 36.72 81.99 -7.41
N GLU A 35 36.11 82.79 -8.30
CA GLU A 35 36.61 83.00 -9.68
C GLU A 35 37.61 84.16 -9.79
N ALA A 36 37.72 85.03 -8.78
CA ALA A 36 38.61 86.21 -8.84
C ALA A 36 40.10 85.89 -8.62
N ASP A 37 40.44 84.76 -7.99
CA ASP A 37 41.84 84.39 -7.69
C ASP A 37 42.49 83.49 -8.76
N LEU A 38 41.68 82.88 -9.65
CA LEU A 38 42.19 82.03 -10.73
C LEU A 38 42.49 82.83 -12.02
N GLU A 39 41.72 83.89 -12.31
CA GLU A 39 41.99 84.77 -13.47
C GLU A 39 43.25 85.64 -13.26
N GLN A 40 43.53 86.07 -12.03
CA GLN A 40 44.72 86.87 -11.71
C GLN A 40 46.02 86.08 -11.92
N SER A 41 46.02 84.79 -11.58
CA SER A 41 47.17 83.89 -11.73
C SER A 41 47.47 83.51 -13.19
N ILE A 42 46.46 83.52 -14.06
CA ILE A 42 46.60 83.17 -15.49
C ILE A 42 47.01 84.40 -16.32
N SER A 43 46.57 85.60 -15.92
CA SER A 43 46.97 86.86 -16.57
C SER A 43 48.45 87.21 -16.38
N GLU A 44 49.04 86.94 -15.21
CA GLU A 44 50.48 87.14 -14.96
C GLU A 44 51.38 86.19 -15.76
N ILE A 45 50.90 85.01 -16.12
CA ILE A 45 51.67 84.01 -16.91
C ILE A 45 51.57 84.29 -18.42
N MET A 46 50.49 84.95 -18.88
CA MET A 46 50.31 85.33 -20.28
C MET A 46 51.02 86.64 -20.67
N ASP A 47 51.21 87.57 -19.73
CA ASP A 47 51.96 88.82 -19.97
C ASP A 47 53.50 88.61 -20.05
N GLU A 48 54.03 87.46 -19.62
CA GLU A 48 55.47 87.11 -19.77
C GLU A 48 55.84 86.54 -21.16
N LEU A 49 54.88 86.32 -22.07
CA LEU A 49 55.11 85.57 -23.32
C LEU A 49 54.90 86.33 -24.63
N ASP A 50 54.52 87.62 -24.65
CA ASP A 50 54.38 88.35 -25.92
C ASP A 50 54.83 89.84 -25.83
N GLN A 51 56.07 90.09 -26.31
CA GLN A 51 56.60 91.37 -26.86
C GLN A 51 56.98 92.46 -25.82
N GLU A 52 58.23 92.95 -25.71
CA GLU A 52 59.10 93.52 -26.76
C GLU A 52 60.59 93.62 -26.31
N HIS A 53 61.50 93.33 -27.27
CA HIS A 53 62.82 93.96 -27.62
C HIS A 53 63.87 94.31 -26.53
N ASP A 54 65.19 94.17 -26.70
CA ASP A 54 66.04 94.30 -27.90
C ASP A 54 67.50 93.87 -27.56
N GLY A 55 68.27 93.33 -28.52
CA GLY A 55 69.73 93.23 -28.34
C GLY A 55 70.54 92.23 -29.17
N VAL A 56 70.71 92.51 -30.46
CA VAL A 56 71.90 92.29 -31.34
C VAL A 56 72.53 90.88 -31.46
N PHE A 57 72.67 90.46 -32.72
CA PHE A 57 73.27 89.23 -33.25
C PHE A 57 74.80 89.23 -33.26
N GLU A 58 75.45 88.13 -32.83
CA GLU A 58 76.84 87.77 -33.18
C GLU A 58 77.04 86.23 -33.24
N GLU A 59 77.90 85.79 -34.16
CA GLU A 59 78.17 84.41 -34.68
C GLU A 59 79.01 83.48 -33.75
N PRO A 60 79.18 82.16 -34.06
CA PRO A 60 79.38 81.05 -33.09
C PRO A 60 80.81 80.47 -32.94
N GLU A 61 81.04 79.62 -31.90
CA GLU A 61 81.88 78.37 -31.82
C GLU A 61 82.42 78.06 -30.37
N PRO A 62 82.98 76.87 -30.01
CA PRO A 62 82.68 75.48 -30.40
C PRO A 62 82.66 74.43 -29.23
N GLU A 63 82.05 73.26 -29.53
CA GLU A 63 82.23 71.87 -29.04
C GLU A 63 82.65 71.52 -27.58
N LYS A 64 81.82 70.67 -26.91
CA LYS A 64 82.29 69.42 -26.26
C LYS A 64 81.32 68.25 -26.48
N ARG A 65 81.82 67.23 -27.18
CA ARG A 65 81.14 65.97 -27.54
C ARG A 65 80.66 65.17 -26.31
N PHE A 66 79.35 64.98 -26.15
CA PHE A 66 78.77 63.90 -25.36
C PHE A 66 78.28 62.80 -26.31
N SER A 67 78.74 61.56 -26.12
CA SER A 67 78.40 60.46 -27.01
C SER A 67 76.96 59.96 -26.78
N PRO A 68 76.10 59.91 -27.82
CA PRO A 68 74.69 59.50 -27.69
C PRO A 68 74.50 58.03 -27.31
N LYS A 69 75.57 57.22 -27.33
CA LYS A 69 75.51 55.79 -27.02
C LYS A 69 75.25 55.49 -25.53
N LYS A 70 75.69 56.33 -24.57
CA LYS A 70 75.54 56.04 -23.13
C LYS A 70 74.15 56.35 -22.55
N LEU A 71 73.41 57.29 -23.13
CA LEU A 71 72.04 57.64 -22.71
C LEU A 71 71.03 56.61 -23.23
N LEU A 72 71.16 56.20 -24.50
CA LEU A 72 70.35 55.14 -25.11
C LEU A 72 70.54 53.79 -24.40
N ILE A 73 71.77 53.45 -23.97
CA ILE A 73 72.03 52.23 -23.19
C ILE A 73 71.39 52.30 -21.80
N ARG A 74 71.38 53.47 -21.13
CA ARG A 74 70.72 53.62 -19.82
C ARG A 74 69.20 53.54 -19.92
N LEU A 75 68.61 54.14 -20.95
CA LEU A 75 67.16 54.09 -21.21
C LEU A 75 66.72 52.68 -21.62
N SER A 76 67.51 51.97 -22.45
CA SER A 76 67.23 50.59 -22.83
C SER A 76 67.35 49.63 -21.64
N VAL A 77 68.31 49.84 -20.74
CA VAL A 77 68.43 49.05 -19.50
C VAL A 77 67.24 49.29 -18.58
N LEU A 78 66.77 50.53 -18.45
CA LEU A 78 65.61 50.88 -17.61
C LEU A 78 64.30 50.30 -18.18
N LEU A 79 64.15 50.31 -19.50
CA LEU A 79 63.00 49.70 -20.19
C LEU A 79 63.04 48.17 -20.13
N CYS A 80 64.22 47.55 -20.20
CA CYS A 80 64.40 46.13 -19.94
C CYS A 80 64.07 45.77 -18.48
N ILE A 81 64.42 46.62 -17.50
CA ILE A 81 64.07 46.41 -16.09
C ILE A 81 62.56 46.52 -15.88
N LEU A 82 61.89 47.53 -16.47
CA LEU A 82 60.43 47.66 -16.41
C LEU A 82 59.72 46.48 -17.09
N PHE A 83 60.23 46.03 -18.23
CA PHE A 83 59.73 44.84 -18.91
C PHE A 83 59.93 43.58 -18.06
N LEU A 84 61.08 43.42 -17.39
CA LEU A 84 61.32 42.32 -16.46
C LEU A 84 60.39 42.38 -15.25
N ILE A 85 60.12 43.56 -14.69
CA ILE A 85 59.17 43.73 -13.57
C ILE A 85 57.75 43.39 -14.02
N ALA A 86 57.33 43.86 -15.20
CA ALA A 86 56.03 43.54 -15.78
C ALA A 86 55.91 42.04 -16.09
N ALA A 87 56.97 41.42 -16.61
CA ALA A 87 57.01 39.98 -16.89
C ALA A 87 56.96 39.15 -15.60
N VAL A 88 57.71 39.54 -14.55
CA VAL A 88 57.64 38.91 -13.23
C VAL A 88 56.25 39.09 -12.62
N GLY A 89 55.67 40.30 -12.72
CA GLY A 89 54.30 40.57 -12.28
C GLY A 89 53.27 39.71 -13.01
N ALA A 90 53.41 39.55 -14.33
CA ALA A 90 52.56 38.67 -15.12
C ALA A 90 52.76 37.19 -14.74
N CYS A 91 53.98 36.73 -14.53
CA CYS A 91 54.26 35.38 -14.07
C CYS A 91 53.67 35.10 -12.69
N VAL A 92 53.81 36.04 -11.74
CA VAL A 92 53.20 35.93 -10.40
C VAL A 92 51.68 35.97 -10.50
N TRP A 93 51.11 36.86 -11.31
CA TRP A 93 49.67 36.92 -11.52
C TRP A 93 49.13 35.62 -12.11
N VAL A 94 49.79 35.06 -13.14
CA VAL A 94 49.45 33.75 -13.71
C VAL A 94 49.57 32.65 -12.65
N TYR A 95 50.64 32.66 -11.84
CA TYR A 95 50.81 31.67 -10.76
C TYR A 95 49.70 31.74 -9.72
N LEU A 96 49.36 32.94 -9.24
CA LEU A 96 48.28 33.16 -8.26
C LEU A 96 46.89 32.87 -8.85
N TYR A 97 46.67 33.19 -10.13
CA TYR A 97 45.42 32.89 -10.83
C TYR A 97 45.21 31.40 -11.07
N ASN A 98 46.28 30.62 -11.14
CA ASN A 98 46.25 29.16 -11.28
C ASN A 98 46.49 28.41 -9.96
N SER A 99 46.45 29.11 -8.82
CA SER A 99 46.58 28.51 -7.49
C SER A 99 45.22 28.46 -6.80
N GLU A 100 44.70 27.25 -6.58
CA GLU A 100 43.43 27.02 -5.89
C GLU A 100 43.42 27.66 -4.49
N GLU A 101 44.41 27.36 -3.65
CA GLU A 101 44.52 27.88 -2.28
C GLU A 101 44.50 29.42 -2.23
N TYR A 102 45.16 30.08 -3.19
CA TYR A 102 45.11 31.53 -3.30
C TYR A 102 43.71 32.04 -3.67
N GLN A 103 43.05 31.40 -4.65
CA GLN A 103 41.69 31.76 -5.05
C GLN A 103 40.70 31.59 -3.89
N VAL A 104 40.77 30.47 -3.16
CA VAL A 104 39.92 30.22 -1.98
C VAL A 104 40.16 31.26 -0.89
N SER A 105 41.42 31.57 -0.60
CA SER A 105 41.79 32.58 0.41
C SER A 105 41.25 33.97 0.04
N GLN A 106 41.32 34.36 -1.24
CA GLN A 106 40.74 35.62 -1.71
C GLN A 106 39.21 35.59 -1.65
N ALA A 107 38.60 34.47 -2.02
CA ALA A 107 37.15 34.30 -1.95
C ALA A 107 36.62 34.52 -0.53
N MET A 108 37.24 33.88 0.47
CA MET A 108 36.90 34.06 1.89
C MET A 108 37.00 35.53 2.32
N ARG A 109 38.09 36.22 1.96
CA ARG A 109 38.26 37.65 2.28
C ARG A 109 37.19 38.53 1.62
N TYR A 110 36.80 38.23 0.38
CA TYR A 110 35.73 38.95 -0.30
C TYR A 110 34.36 38.67 0.33
N THR A 111 34.11 37.44 0.77
CA THR A 111 32.89 37.07 1.51
C THR A 111 32.77 37.84 2.82
N GLU A 112 33.85 37.91 3.61
CA GLU A 112 33.90 38.69 4.86
C GLU A 112 33.69 40.19 4.62
N ALA A 113 34.18 40.71 3.49
CA ALA A 113 33.99 42.10 3.09
C ALA A 113 32.61 42.38 2.45
N GLY A 114 31.73 41.38 2.32
CA GLY A 114 30.42 41.51 1.66
C GLY A 114 30.49 41.68 0.13
N ALA A 115 31.67 41.48 -0.47
CA ALA A 115 31.90 41.61 -1.91
C ALA A 115 31.60 40.29 -2.65
N TYR A 116 30.36 39.83 -2.56
CA TYR A 116 29.96 38.47 -2.97
C TYR A 116 30.23 38.13 -4.43
N ASP A 117 30.08 39.07 -5.38
CA ASP A 117 30.38 38.80 -6.80
C ASP A 117 31.86 38.46 -7.04
N LYS A 118 32.75 39.11 -6.30
CA LYS A 118 34.19 38.83 -6.36
C LYS A 118 34.51 37.49 -5.69
N ALA A 119 33.84 37.19 -4.59
CA ALA A 119 33.97 35.90 -3.93
C ALA A 119 33.52 34.74 -4.84
N VAL A 120 32.36 34.88 -5.49
CA VAL A 120 31.84 33.91 -6.48
C VAL A 120 32.83 33.70 -7.63
N ALA A 121 33.40 34.78 -8.20
CA ALA A 121 34.39 34.66 -9.28
C ALA A 121 35.64 33.88 -8.84
N CYS A 122 36.12 34.12 -7.61
CA CYS A 122 37.25 33.38 -7.04
C CYS A 122 36.91 31.90 -6.77
N TYR A 123 35.73 31.59 -6.21
CA TYR A 123 35.31 30.21 -5.97
C TYR A 123 35.07 29.43 -7.28
N ASN A 124 34.43 30.03 -8.28
CA ASN A 124 34.28 29.41 -9.60
C ASN A 124 35.65 29.11 -10.22
N ARG A 125 36.60 30.04 -10.09
CA ARG A 125 37.96 29.81 -10.56
C ARG A 125 38.66 28.68 -9.78
N ALA A 126 38.44 28.57 -8.48
CA ALA A 126 38.95 27.46 -7.68
C ALA A 126 38.35 26.11 -8.14
N LEU A 127 37.05 26.06 -8.42
CA LEU A 127 36.35 24.88 -8.93
C LEU A 127 36.84 24.45 -10.32
N GLU A 128 37.17 25.39 -11.20
CA GLU A 128 37.79 25.10 -12.51
C GLU A 128 39.17 24.44 -12.36
N LEU A 129 39.91 24.76 -11.30
CA LEU A 129 41.24 24.21 -11.03
C LEU A 129 41.18 22.86 -10.34
N ASN A 130 40.24 22.71 -9.39
CA ASN A 130 40.01 21.50 -8.64
C ASN A 130 38.51 21.35 -8.35
N ASN A 131 37.92 20.32 -8.92
CA ASN A 131 36.49 20.09 -8.84
C ASN A 131 36.10 19.42 -7.51
N ASP A 132 36.23 20.16 -6.40
CA ASP A 132 35.94 19.69 -5.04
C ASP A 132 34.52 20.07 -4.58
N ILE A 133 33.85 19.14 -3.91
CA ILE A 133 32.50 19.32 -3.36
C ILE A 133 32.51 20.32 -2.19
N GLU A 134 33.56 20.37 -1.37
CA GLU A 134 33.63 21.37 -0.28
C GLU A 134 33.71 22.80 -0.82
N LEU A 135 34.35 22.98 -1.99
CA LEU A 135 34.37 24.27 -2.68
C LEU A 135 32.98 24.64 -3.22
N ARG A 136 32.20 23.67 -3.72
CA ARG A 136 30.81 23.90 -4.14
C ARG A 136 29.92 24.27 -2.95
N PHE A 137 30.07 23.61 -1.81
CA PHE A 137 29.39 24.01 -0.57
C PHE A 137 29.75 25.44 -0.17
N SER A 138 31.04 25.77 -0.20
CA SER A 138 31.51 27.13 0.13
C SER A 138 30.91 28.18 -0.81
N LEU A 139 30.86 27.89 -2.11
CA LEU A 139 30.22 28.75 -3.11
C LEU A 139 28.71 28.89 -2.86
N ALA A 140 28.02 27.79 -2.52
CA ALA A 140 26.60 27.80 -2.19
C ALA A 140 26.33 28.74 -0.99
N GLU A 141 27.14 28.68 0.06
CA GLU A 141 27.01 29.59 1.21
C GLU A 141 27.20 31.06 0.83
N VAL A 142 28.11 31.38 -0.10
CA VAL A 142 28.24 32.75 -0.61
C VAL A 142 26.97 33.20 -1.33
N TYR A 143 26.34 32.34 -2.13
CA TYR A 143 25.06 32.65 -2.78
C TYR A 143 23.93 32.82 -1.76
N LEU A 144 23.91 32.04 -0.69
CA LEU A 144 22.97 32.21 0.42
C LEU A 144 23.15 33.59 1.10
N LEU A 145 24.38 33.98 1.39
CA LEU A 145 24.70 35.31 1.97
C LEU A 145 24.34 36.46 1.03
N LYS A 146 24.49 36.26 -0.28
CA LYS A 146 24.03 37.19 -1.33
C LYS A 146 22.49 37.26 -1.44
N ASN A 147 21.75 36.46 -0.67
CA ASN A 147 20.30 36.27 -0.77
C ASN A 147 19.85 35.73 -2.14
N ASN A 148 20.74 35.07 -2.88
CA ASN A 148 20.42 34.38 -4.13
C ASN A 148 20.08 32.91 -3.83
N LYS A 149 18.84 32.68 -3.37
CA LYS A 149 18.37 31.35 -2.97
C LYS A 149 18.24 30.36 -4.12
N ILE A 150 18.13 30.85 -5.37
CA ILE A 150 17.98 30.00 -6.56
C ILE A 150 19.31 29.30 -6.83
N GLU A 151 20.41 30.06 -6.93
CA GLU A 151 21.76 29.49 -7.15
C GLU A 151 22.22 28.63 -5.96
N TYR A 152 21.84 29.02 -4.74
CA TYR A 152 22.08 28.21 -3.54
C TYR A 152 21.41 26.82 -3.65
N GLU A 153 20.12 26.78 -4.00
CA GLU A 153 19.39 25.52 -4.17
C GLU A 153 19.94 24.70 -5.34
N TYR A 154 20.30 25.35 -6.46
CA TYR A 154 20.89 24.70 -7.62
C TYR A 154 22.18 23.96 -7.28
N LEU A 155 23.13 24.63 -6.59
CA LEU A 155 24.39 24.01 -6.20
C LEU A 155 24.20 22.85 -5.22
N LEU A 156 23.24 22.94 -4.31
CA LEU A 156 22.93 21.83 -3.40
C LEU A 156 22.35 20.62 -4.12
N ARG A 157 21.49 20.84 -5.14
CA ARG A 157 21.00 19.76 -6.01
C ARG A 157 22.14 19.14 -6.81
N GLU A 158 23.04 19.94 -7.36
CA GLU A 158 24.22 19.44 -8.07
C GLU A 158 25.08 18.54 -7.16
N ILE A 159 25.27 18.92 -5.90
CA ILE A 159 26.00 18.08 -4.92
C ILE A 159 25.23 16.80 -4.58
N ALA A 160 23.90 16.88 -4.42
CA ALA A 160 23.06 15.72 -4.12
C ALA A 160 23.04 14.68 -5.25
N ASP A 161 23.24 15.11 -6.49
CA ASP A 161 23.32 14.27 -7.69
C ASP A 161 24.77 13.83 -8.03
N ASP A 162 25.78 14.31 -7.31
CA ASP A 162 27.19 14.01 -7.59
C ASP A 162 27.56 12.60 -7.10
N LYS A 163 28.04 11.75 -8.02
CA LYS A 163 28.39 10.35 -7.75
C LYS A 163 29.65 10.19 -6.92
N ASP A 164 30.50 11.21 -6.87
CA ASP A 164 31.74 11.20 -6.10
C ASP A 164 31.53 11.73 -4.66
N ALA A 165 30.31 12.14 -4.32
CA ALA A 165 29.96 12.64 -2.99
C ALA A 165 30.03 11.54 -1.93
N THR A 166 30.64 11.87 -0.79
CA THR A 166 30.62 11.02 0.40
C THR A 166 29.25 11.05 1.09
N ALA A 167 28.93 10.03 1.88
CA ALA A 167 27.67 9.98 2.64
C ALA A 167 27.46 11.20 3.55
N GLU A 168 28.53 11.74 4.16
CA GLU A 168 28.45 12.95 4.99
C GLU A 168 28.16 14.21 4.17
N GLN A 169 28.70 14.29 2.95
CA GLN A 169 28.41 15.40 2.03
C GLN A 169 26.97 15.33 1.52
N LEU A 170 26.50 14.14 1.16
CA LEU A 170 25.11 13.92 0.76
C LEU A 170 24.16 14.27 1.91
N ASP A 171 24.38 13.78 3.14
CA ASP A 171 23.54 14.10 4.30
C ASP A 171 23.47 15.63 4.55
N ARG A 172 24.60 16.34 4.44
CA ARG A 172 24.62 17.81 4.53
C ARG A 172 23.82 18.48 3.41
N ALA A 173 23.94 18.02 2.17
CA ALA A 173 23.22 18.57 1.03
C ALA A 173 21.70 18.33 1.15
N TYR A 174 21.29 17.08 1.38
CA TYR A 174 19.89 16.71 1.59
C TYR A 174 19.30 17.43 2.80
N GLY A 175 20.00 17.49 3.94
CA GLY A 175 19.54 18.21 5.13
C GLY A 175 19.26 19.69 4.85
N LYS A 176 20.12 20.36 4.05
CA LYS A 176 19.90 21.75 3.61
C LYS A 176 18.72 21.85 2.64
N LEU A 177 18.62 20.98 1.64
CA LEU A 177 17.52 20.97 0.66
C LEU A 177 16.17 20.74 1.35
N ILE A 178 16.06 19.74 2.22
CA ILE A 178 14.86 19.44 3.00
C ILE A 178 14.46 20.65 3.86
N ALA A 179 15.42 21.32 4.49
CA ALA A 179 15.14 22.53 5.27
C ALA A 179 14.57 23.67 4.39
N ILE A 180 15.06 23.83 3.16
CA ILE A 180 14.56 24.83 2.19
C ILE A 180 13.12 24.52 1.80
N TYR A 181 12.83 23.28 1.38
CA TYR A 181 11.48 22.90 0.93
C TYR A 181 10.48 22.91 2.08
N ARG A 182 10.90 22.45 3.28
CA ARG A 182 10.04 22.51 4.47
C ARG A 182 9.65 23.94 4.82
N ALA A 183 10.56 24.90 4.67
CA ALA A 183 10.26 26.31 4.92
C ALA A 183 9.28 26.91 3.89
N ARG A 184 9.10 26.26 2.74
CA ARG A 184 8.15 26.63 1.68
C ARG A 184 6.88 25.77 1.69
N GLU A 185 6.75 24.83 2.64
CA GLU A 185 5.69 23.80 2.69
C GLU A 185 5.62 22.94 1.40
N ASP A 186 6.73 22.84 0.67
CA ASP A 186 6.85 22.06 -0.57
C ASP A 186 7.22 20.61 -0.24
N PHE A 187 6.29 19.90 0.39
CA PHE A 187 6.52 18.52 0.84
C PHE A 187 6.59 17.53 -0.31
N GLN A 188 5.94 17.81 -1.45
CA GLN A 188 6.02 16.98 -2.64
C GLN A 188 7.46 16.90 -3.17
N THR A 189 8.15 18.04 -3.26
CA THR A 189 9.55 18.05 -3.70
C THR A 189 10.46 17.30 -2.73
N ILE A 190 10.16 17.31 -1.42
CA ILE A 190 10.88 16.49 -0.43
C ILE A 190 10.65 15.00 -0.69
N ASN A 191 9.40 14.59 -0.89
CA ASN A 191 9.06 13.20 -1.21
C ASN A 191 9.82 12.72 -2.45
N ASP A 192 9.74 13.48 -3.55
CA ASP A 192 10.38 13.12 -4.82
C ASP A 192 11.90 13.01 -4.65
N LEU A 193 12.52 14.00 -3.98
CA LEU A 193 13.94 14.01 -3.67
C LEU A 193 14.39 12.77 -2.86
N LEU A 194 13.62 12.40 -1.83
CA LEU A 194 13.91 11.24 -0.99
C LEU A 194 13.75 9.93 -1.76
N LEU A 195 12.71 9.80 -2.59
CA LEU A 195 12.47 8.60 -3.40
C LEU A 195 13.53 8.42 -4.49
N THR A 196 14.10 9.49 -5.03
CA THR A 196 15.19 9.41 -6.03
C THR A 196 16.58 9.12 -5.45
N SER A 197 16.78 9.35 -4.14
CA SER A 197 18.09 9.24 -3.50
C SER A 197 18.60 7.80 -3.34
N ASP A 198 17.70 6.81 -3.32
CA ASP A 198 17.95 5.41 -2.96
C ASP A 198 18.71 5.19 -1.62
N ASP A 199 18.90 6.22 -0.79
CA ASP A 199 19.59 6.14 0.50
C ASP A 199 18.64 5.72 1.62
N GLU A 200 18.77 4.47 2.08
CA GLU A 200 17.94 3.92 3.15
C GLU A 200 18.02 4.72 4.47
N ASN A 201 19.17 5.28 4.82
CA ASN A 201 19.32 6.05 6.07
C ASN A 201 18.58 7.38 5.99
N LEU A 202 18.65 8.03 4.83
CA LEU A 202 17.94 9.27 4.57
C LEU A 202 16.42 9.04 4.57
N ILE A 203 15.97 7.97 3.91
CA ILE A 203 14.58 7.53 3.88
C ILE A 203 14.04 7.26 5.29
N LEU A 204 14.81 6.56 6.13
CA LEU A 204 14.42 6.26 7.51
C LEU A 204 14.36 7.52 8.39
N THR A 205 15.30 8.44 8.20
CA THR A 205 15.38 9.70 8.97
C THR A 205 14.20 10.62 8.65
N TYR A 206 13.80 10.68 7.39
CA TYR A 206 12.76 11.58 6.88
C TYR A 206 11.47 10.85 6.47
N GLN A 207 11.19 9.67 7.04
CA GLN A 207 10.06 8.82 6.68
C GLN A 207 8.70 9.52 6.69
N ASN A 208 8.51 10.55 7.53
CA ASN A 208 7.25 11.30 7.61
C ASN A 208 6.99 12.18 6.36
N TYR A 209 8.00 12.40 5.52
CA TYR A 209 7.88 13.15 4.28
C TYR A 209 7.83 12.24 3.05
N ILE A 210 7.63 10.94 3.25
CA ILE A 210 7.55 9.96 2.18
C ILE A 210 6.12 9.45 2.06
N ALA A 211 5.63 9.36 0.83
CA ALA A 211 4.37 8.73 0.48
C ALA A 211 4.61 7.78 -0.69
N ARG A 212 4.60 6.47 -0.42
CA ARG A 212 4.71 5.41 -1.44
C ARG A 212 3.35 4.85 -1.77
N ALA A 213 3.20 4.39 -3.01
CA ALA A 213 1.98 3.73 -3.46
C ALA A 213 1.63 2.54 -2.54
N PRO A 214 0.34 2.34 -2.18
CA PRO A 214 -0.07 1.18 -1.40
C PRO A 214 0.26 -0.15 -2.08
N GLU A 215 0.65 -1.16 -1.31
CA GLU A 215 0.85 -2.52 -1.81
C GLU A 215 -0.40 -3.37 -1.58
N PHE A 216 -0.78 -4.16 -2.60
CA PHE A 216 -1.91 -5.07 -2.56
C PHE A 216 -1.43 -6.46 -2.13
N SER A 217 -2.12 -7.09 -1.16
CA SER A 217 -1.72 -8.41 -0.66
C SER A 217 -1.96 -9.56 -1.63
N ILE A 218 -2.83 -9.36 -2.60
CA ILE A 218 -3.17 -10.31 -3.66
C ILE A 218 -2.87 -9.67 -5.02
N ARG A 219 -2.34 -10.47 -5.95
CA ARG A 219 -2.08 -10.01 -7.32
C ARG A 219 -3.39 -9.87 -8.08
N GLU A 220 -3.43 -9.00 -9.07
CA GLU A 220 -4.55 -8.94 -10.01
C GLU A 220 -4.76 -10.28 -10.74
N GLY A 221 -6.00 -10.57 -11.12
CA GLY A 221 -6.34 -11.78 -11.87
C GLY A 221 -7.71 -12.38 -11.56
N TYR A 222 -7.88 -13.62 -12.00
CA TYR A 222 -9.09 -14.42 -11.86
C TYR A 222 -9.01 -15.34 -10.63
N TYR A 223 -10.08 -15.37 -9.84
CA TYR A 223 -10.18 -16.13 -8.60
C TYR A 223 -11.49 -16.91 -8.54
N THR A 224 -11.43 -18.17 -8.09
CA THR A 224 -12.60 -19.04 -7.95
C THR A 224 -13.15 -19.11 -6.52
N SER A 225 -12.77 -18.13 -5.68
CA SER A 225 -13.21 -18.04 -4.29
C SER A 225 -13.09 -16.61 -3.80
N ILE A 226 -13.86 -16.27 -2.76
CA ILE A 226 -13.87 -14.94 -2.12
C ILE A 226 -12.45 -14.56 -1.69
N GLN A 227 -12.00 -13.36 -2.07
CA GLN A 227 -10.64 -12.88 -1.78
C GLN A 227 -10.62 -11.78 -0.70
N PRO A 228 -9.87 -11.96 0.41
CA PRO A 228 -9.65 -10.90 1.38
C PRO A 228 -8.45 -10.02 0.97
N LEU A 229 -8.69 -8.97 0.19
CA LEU A 229 -7.69 -7.99 -0.23
C LEU A 229 -7.26 -7.10 0.95
N LYS A 230 -5.96 -7.10 1.26
CA LYS A 230 -5.34 -6.20 2.23
C LYS A 230 -4.47 -5.19 1.52
N LEU A 231 -4.53 -3.95 2.00
CA LEU A 231 -3.70 -2.84 1.55
C LEU A 231 -2.68 -2.49 2.63
N THR A 232 -1.43 -2.25 2.25
CA THR A 232 -0.37 -1.81 3.16
C THR A 232 0.37 -0.61 2.57
N ALA A 233 0.81 0.32 3.42
CA ALA A 233 1.61 1.46 3.01
C ALA A 233 2.79 1.67 3.97
N PHE A 234 3.84 2.32 3.47
CA PHE A 234 5.01 2.68 4.26
C PHE A 234 4.82 4.05 4.92
N GLY A 235 4.99 4.12 6.25
CA GLY A 235 4.90 5.36 7.01
C GLY A 235 3.56 5.57 7.73
N ALA A 236 3.42 6.75 8.35
CA ALA A 236 2.20 7.15 9.05
C ALA A 236 1.28 7.95 8.12
N GLY A 237 0.02 7.54 8.04
CA GLY A 237 -0.97 8.15 7.15
C GLY A 237 -2.19 7.26 6.98
N LYS A 238 -2.94 7.50 5.90
CA LYS A 238 -4.18 6.79 5.58
C LYS A 238 -4.17 6.34 4.12
N ILE A 239 -4.75 5.17 3.89
CA ILE A 239 -5.00 4.67 2.53
C ILE A 239 -6.46 4.93 2.19
N TYR A 240 -6.70 5.46 1.00
CA TYR A 240 -8.01 5.69 0.42
C TYR A 240 -8.14 4.89 -0.86
N TYR A 241 -9.32 4.32 -1.13
CA TYR A 241 -9.52 3.43 -2.26
C TYR A 241 -10.90 3.54 -2.88
N THR A 242 -11.00 3.01 -4.10
CA THR A 242 -12.21 2.83 -4.89
C THR A 242 -12.21 1.40 -5.45
N LEU A 243 -13.39 0.87 -5.79
CA LEU A 243 -13.56 -0.50 -6.30
C LEU A 243 -14.04 -0.54 -7.76
N ASP A 244 -14.44 0.62 -8.30
CA ASP A 244 -15.05 0.80 -9.61
C ASP A 244 -14.09 1.43 -10.64
N GLY A 245 -12.81 1.61 -10.27
CA GLY A 245 -11.78 2.21 -11.11
C GLY A 245 -11.76 3.74 -11.13
N SER A 246 -12.62 4.42 -10.36
CA SER A 246 -12.54 5.88 -10.19
C SER A 246 -11.27 6.30 -9.45
N GLU A 247 -10.76 7.52 -9.71
CA GLU A 247 -9.53 8.00 -9.05
C GLU A 247 -9.78 8.22 -7.55
N PRO A 248 -9.00 7.58 -6.65
CA PRO A 248 -9.17 7.74 -5.22
C PRO A 248 -8.57 9.07 -4.76
N ASP A 249 -9.25 9.71 -3.81
CA ASP A 249 -8.85 10.94 -3.14
C ASP A 249 -9.17 10.88 -1.63
N GLU A 250 -8.94 11.98 -0.90
CA GLU A 250 -9.23 12.06 0.54
C GLU A 250 -10.72 11.92 0.91
N ASN A 251 -11.63 12.04 -0.06
CA ASN A 251 -13.07 11.86 0.11
C ASN A 251 -13.53 10.44 -0.20
N SER A 252 -12.65 9.61 -0.77
CA SER A 252 -12.90 8.22 -1.09
C SER A 252 -12.94 7.34 0.17
N GLN A 253 -13.23 6.06 0.01
CA GLN A 253 -13.36 5.17 1.16
C GLN A 253 -12.01 4.94 1.84
N GLN A 254 -11.92 5.23 3.14
CA GLN A 254 -10.71 4.97 3.91
C GLN A 254 -10.57 3.46 4.17
N TYR A 255 -9.40 2.90 3.88
CA TYR A 255 -9.05 1.52 4.22
C TYR A 255 -8.74 1.41 5.72
N ILE A 256 -9.58 0.66 6.43
CA ILE A 256 -9.47 0.39 7.89
C ILE A 256 -9.53 -1.10 8.23
N THR A 257 -10.03 -1.93 7.31
CA THR A 257 -10.16 -3.37 7.43
C THR A 257 -9.96 -4.01 6.06
N PRO A 258 -9.57 -5.31 5.98
CA PRO A 258 -9.50 -6.02 4.70
C PRO A 258 -10.80 -5.89 3.89
N ILE A 259 -10.65 -5.76 2.57
CA ILE A 259 -11.75 -5.67 1.61
C ILE A 259 -12.08 -7.10 1.17
N LEU A 260 -13.32 -7.53 1.36
CA LEU A 260 -13.79 -8.82 0.85
C LEU A 260 -14.27 -8.62 -0.59
N LEU A 261 -13.59 -9.25 -1.55
CA LEU A 261 -14.01 -9.32 -2.94
C LEU A 261 -14.83 -10.60 -3.12
N GLU A 262 -16.14 -10.43 -3.27
CA GLU A 262 -17.12 -11.48 -3.55
C GLU A 262 -17.31 -11.60 -5.07
N ASP A 263 -18.35 -12.30 -5.55
CA ASP A 263 -18.59 -12.47 -6.99
C ASP A 263 -18.71 -11.14 -7.74
N GLY A 264 -17.89 -10.99 -8.78
CA GLY A 264 -17.91 -9.82 -9.65
C GLY A 264 -16.55 -9.36 -10.16
N ASP A 265 -16.60 -8.29 -10.94
CA ASP A 265 -15.44 -7.58 -11.47
C ASP A 265 -15.12 -6.34 -10.61
N TYR A 266 -13.86 -6.20 -10.22
CA TYR A 266 -13.36 -5.06 -9.45
C TYR A 266 -12.16 -4.41 -10.14
N CYS A 267 -12.18 -3.09 -10.24
CA CYS A 267 -11.01 -2.28 -10.57
C CYS A 267 -10.63 -1.50 -9.32
N VAL A 268 -9.75 -2.08 -8.50
CA VAL A 268 -9.36 -1.49 -7.23
C VAL A 268 -8.26 -0.48 -7.47
N LYS A 269 -8.52 0.78 -7.13
CA LYS A 269 -7.50 1.82 -7.08
C LYS A 269 -7.29 2.28 -5.65
N ALA A 270 -6.04 2.51 -5.25
CA ALA A 270 -5.73 3.01 -3.91
C ALA A 270 -4.61 4.04 -3.92
N VAL A 271 -4.72 5.02 -3.03
CA VAL A 271 -3.72 6.06 -2.78
C VAL A 271 -3.41 6.16 -1.30
N PHE A 272 -2.16 6.42 -0.96
CA PHE A 272 -1.73 6.71 0.40
C PHE A 272 -1.53 8.22 0.55
N ILE A 273 -2.12 8.78 1.62
CA ILE A 273 -1.94 10.18 2.00
C ILE A 273 -1.30 10.20 3.40
N ASN A 274 -0.09 10.75 3.49
CA ASN A 274 0.61 10.82 4.77
C ASN A 274 0.11 11.98 5.65
N ASP A 275 0.59 12.04 6.89
CA ASP A 275 0.17 13.07 7.86
C ASP A 275 0.54 14.51 7.45
N ASN A 276 1.46 14.67 6.50
CA ASN A 276 1.85 15.97 5.92
C ASN A 276 1.05 16.32 4.65
N GLY A 277 0.06 15.51 4.27
CA GLY A 277 -0.78 15.73 3.09
C GLY A 277 -0.14 15.37 1.75
N ILE A 278 1.01 14.66 1.77
CA ILE A 278 1.66 14.18 0.54
C ILE A 278 0.86 12.99 0.01
N VAL A 279 0.54 13.05 -1.28
CA VAL A 279 -0.23 12.02 -1.98
C VAL A 279 0.74 11.12 -2.74
N SER A 280 0.62 9.80 -2.56
CA SER A 280 1.42 8.83 -3.29
C SER A 280 0.98 8.67 -4.74
N ASP A 281 1.76 7.93 -5.53
CA ASP A 281 1.24 7.32 -6.76
C ASP A 281 0.05 6.39 -6.46
N VAL A 282 -0.82 6.22 -7.45
CA VAL A 282 -2.01 5.36 -7.35
C VAL A 282 -1.64 3.92 -7.70
N SER A 283 -1.97 3.00 -6.80
CA SER A 283 -1.92 1.56 -7.06
C SER A 283 -3.21 1.11 -7.73
N VAL A 284 -3.09 0.22 -8.72
CA VAL A 284 -4.22 -0.31 -9.50
C VAL A 284 -4.13 -1.83 -9.52
N GLY A 285 -5.28 -2.51 -9.38
CA GLY A 285 -5.38 -3.95 -9.51
C GLY A 285 -6.77 -4.36 -10.00
N GLU A 286 -6.80 -5.24 -10.99
CA GLU A 286 -8.03 -5.77 -11.58
C GLU A 286 -8.32 -7.19 -11.06
N TYR A 287 -9.55 -7.43 -10.59
CA TYR A 287 -9.95 -8.70 -10.01
C TYR A 287 -11.25 -9.17 -10.64
N HIS A 288 -11.28 -10.44 -11.03
CA HIS A 288 -12.51 -11.13 -11.43
C HIS A 288 -12.70 -12.30 -10.47
N ILE A 289 -13.82 -12.28 -9.73
CA ILE A 289 -14.16 -13.31 -8.75
C ILE A 289 -15.39 -14.07 -9.26
N GLU A 290 -15.25 -15.38 -9.41
CA GLU A 290 -16.33 -16.31 -9.76
C GLU A 290 -16.31 -17.46 -8.75
N ASN A 291 -17.00 -17.29 -7.63
CA ASN A 291 -17.03 -18.24 -6.52
C ASN A 291 -17.97 -19.42 -6.84
N ASP A 292 -17.37 -20.50 -7.33
CA ASP A 292 -18.08 -21.76 -7.61
C ASP A 292 -18.21 -22.67 -6.36
N GLU A 293 -17.92 -22.15 -5.17
CA GLU A 293 -17.95 -22.92 -3.93
C GLU A 293 -19.39 -23.18 -3.46
N ILE A 294 -19.78 -24.46 -3.46
CA ILE A 294 -21.07 -24.91 -2.94
C ILE A 294 -20.84 -25.42 -1.50
N PRO A 295 -21.31 -24.72 -0.45
CA PRO A 295 -21.05 -25.10 0.93
C PRO A 295 -21.72 -26.43 1.29
N ALA A 296 -21.14 -27.14 2.27
CA ALA A 296 -21.70 -28.39 2.75
C ALA A 296 -23.05 -28.16 3.45
N PRO A 297 -24.01 -29.09 3.33
CA PRO A 297 -25.29 -28.94 3.98
C PRO A 297 -25.18 -29.06 5.51
N GLU A 298 -25.96 -28.28 6.25
CA GLU A 298 -25.94 -28.32 7.72
C GLU A 298 -26.70 -29.54 8.25
N VAL A 299 -25.98 -30.46 8.90
CA VAL A 299 -26.55 -31.69 9.49
C VAL A 299 -26.89 -31.49 10.97
N SER A 300 -28.13 -31.75 11.36
CA SER A 300 -28.67 -31.54 12.71
C SER A 300 -27.96 -32.33 13.82
N VAL A 301 -27.46 -33.52 13.49
CA VAL A 301 -26.83 -34.46 14.43
C VAL A 301 -25.32 -34.45 14.26
N VAL A 302 -24.59 -34.14 15.34
CA VAL A 302 -23.11 -34.17 15.37
C VAL A 302 -22.58 -35.60 15.50
N SER A 303 -21.35 -35.85 15.04
CA SER A 303 -20.72 -37.17 15.22
C SER A 303 -20.62 -37.54 16.70
N GLY A 304 -20.91 -38.79 17.06
CA GLY A 304 -20.90 -39.21 18.46
C GLY A 304 -21.56 -40.56 18.73
N GLU A 305 -21.63 -40.87 20.02
CA GLU A 305 -22.30 -42.05 20.56
C GLU A 305 -23.70 -41.67 21.07
N TYR A 306 -24.67 -42.52 20.80
CA TYR A 306 -26.08 -42.28 21.05
C TYR A 306 -26.72 -43.52 21.66
N GLU A 307 -27.59 -43.33 22.66
CA GLU A 307 -28.27 -44.42 23.37
C GLU A 307 -29.77 -44.53 23.03
N PHE A 308 -30.27 -43.59 22.22
CA PHE A 308 -31.68 -43.46 21.83
C PHE A 308 -31.80 -43.21 20.33
N PRO A 309 -32.89 -43.62 19.67
CA PRO A 309 -33.12 -43.35 18.25
C PRO A 309 -33.21 -41.85 17.96
N ILE A 310 -32.40 -41.37 17.00
CA ILE A 310 -32.41 -39.98 16.54
C ILE A 310 -32.51 -39.96 15.01
N ASN A 311 -33.26 -39.00 14.47
CA ASN A 311 -33.27 -38.75 13.03
C ASN A 311 -32.14 -37.77 12.65
N ILE A 312 -31.41 -38.12 11.59
CA ILE A 312 -30.41 -37.27 10.96
C ILE A 312 -31.16 -36.35 9.97
N GLU A 313 -31.06 -35.04 10.19
CA GLU A 313 -31.80 -34.04 9.40
C GLU A 313 -30.86 -33.02 8.78
N ILE A 314 -31.22 -32.53 7.59
CA ILE A 314 -30.58 -31.35 7.00
C ILE A 314 -31.37 -30.13 7.45
N LEU A 315 -30.68 -29.12 8.01
CA LEU A 315 -31.28 -27.92 8.60
C LEU A 315 -31.51 -26.79 7.59
N ASP A 316 -30.78 -26.80 6.48
CA ASP A 316 -30.83 -25.77 5.45
C ASP A 316 -32.25 -25.57 4.87
N GLU A 317 -32.56 -24.38 4.35
CA GLU A 317 -33.86 -24.14 3.70
C GLU A 317 -34.01 -24.94 2.39
N GLU A 318 -32.95 -24.96 1.58
CA GLU A 318 -32.89 -25.67 0.30
C GLU A 318 -32.22 -27.04 0.46
N LYS A 319 -33.00 -28.11 0.33
CA LYS A 319 -32.57 -29.50 0.59
C LYS A 319 -32.68 -30.42 -0.63
N GLU A 320 -33.24 -29.91 -1.73
CA GLU A 320 -33.61 -30.70 -2.92
C GLU A 320 -32.39 -31.27 -3.65
N ASP A 321 -31.26 -30.56 -3.58
CA ASP A 321 -29.99 -30.94 -4.22
C ASP A 321 -29.02 -31.67 -3.26
N VAL A 322 -29.48 -32.09 -2.08
CA VAL A 322 -28.63 -32.80 -1.11
C VAL A 322 -28.64 -34.30 -1.39
N TYR A 323 -27.46 -34.87 -1.55
CA TYR A 323 -27.24 -36.30 -1.73
C TYR A 323 -26.36 -36.85 -0.61
N TYR A 324 -26.55 -38.13 -0.29
CA TYR A 324 -25.78 -38.79 0.75
C TYR A 324 -25.43 -40.24 0.45
N THR A 325 -24.35 -40.68 1.08
CA THR A 325 -23.86 -42.06 1.05
C THR A 325 -23.67 -42.55 2.48
N THR A 326 -23.74 -43.87 2.65
CA THR A 326 -23.50 -44.54 3.94
C THR A 326 -22.38 -45.57 3.87
N ASP A 327 -21.74 -45.71 2.71
CA ASP A 327 -20.66 -46.65 2.41
C ASP A 327 -19.27 -45.99 2.47
N GLY A 328 -19.22 -44.69 2.77
CA GLY A 328 -18.00 -43.89 2.84
C GLY A 328 -17.54 -43.31 1.50
N SER A 329 -18.26 -43.54 0.40
CA SER A 329 -17.96 -42.91 -0.89
C SER A 329 -18.45 -41.46 -0.95
N ASP A 330 -17.90 -40.64 -1.86
CA ASP A 330 -18.38 -39.27 -2.06
C ASP A 330 -19.76 -39.25 -2.73
N PRO A 331 -20.70 -38.39 -2.28
CA PRO A 331 -21.98 -38.27 -2.94
C PRO A 331 -21.87 -37.83 -4.40
N THR A 332 -22.66 -38.47 -5.25
CA THR A 332 -22.86 -38.15 -6.66
C THR A 332 -24.37 -38.12 -6.95
N TYR A 333 -24.78 -37.71 -8.16
CA TYR A 333 -26.19 -37.81 -8.57
C TYR A 333 -26.78 -39.24 -8.56
N PHE A 334 -25.92 -40.27 -8.49
CA PHE A 334 -26.34 -41.65 -8.35
C PHE A 334 -26.46 -42.12 -6.89
N SER A 335 -26.06 -41.28 -5.94
CA SER A 335 -26.20 -41.54 -4.50
C SER A 335 -27.65 -41.31 -4.04
N ASN A 336 -27.91 -41.55 -2.75
CA ASN A 336 -29.26 -41.38 -2.22
C ASN A 336 -29.62 -39.90 -2.14
N ALA A 337 -30.74 -39.50 -2.74
CA ALA A 337 -31.28 -38.16 -2.58
C ALA A 337 -31.86 -38.00 -1.16
N TYR A 338 -31.55 -36.89 -0.50
CA TYR A 338 -32.14 -36.54 0.79
C TYR A 338 -33.59 -36.08 0.57
N THR A 339 -34.54 -36.90 1.01
CA THR A 339 -35.99 -36.63 0.85
C THR A 339 -36.70 -36.31 2.16
N GLY A 340 -35.98 -36.30 3.27
CA GLY A 340 -36.48 -36.04 4.60
C GLY A 340 -35.62 -36.69 5.69
N PRO A 341 -36.03 -36.57 6.97
CA PRO A 341 -35.30 -37.11 8.12
C PRO A 341 -34.93 -38.60 7.93
N VAL A 342 -33.66 -38.93 8.15
CA VAL A 342 -33.13 -40.30 8.01
C VAL A 342 -32.93 -40.92 9.40
N PRO A 343 -33.61 -42.02 9.75
CA PRO A 343 -33.38 -42.69 11.03
C PRO A 343 -31.93 -43.17 11.17
N MET A 344 -31.29 -42.88 12.30
CA MET A 344 -29.93 -43.34 12.58
C MET A 344 -29.88 -44.88 12.69
N PRO A 345 -29.03 -45.57 11.91
CA PRO A 345 -28.88 -47.02 12.01
C PRO A 345 -28.29 -47.45 13.36
N ILE A 346 -28.71 -48.61 13.86
CA ILE A 346 -28.11 -49.25 15.05
C ILE A 346 -26.67 -49.65 14.75
N GLY A 347 -25.78 -49.42 15.71
CA GLY A 347 -24.35 -49.68 15.58
C GLY A 347 -23.61 -48.52 14.91
N LYS A 348 -22.42 -48.81 14.38
CA LYS A 348 -21.58 -47.82 13.73
C LYS A 348 -22.07 -47.51 12.31
N SER A 349 -22.26 -46.23 12.00
CA SER A 349 -22.56 -45.74 10.65
C SER A 349 -21.75 -44.50 10.32
N VAL A 350 -21.45 -44.32 9.03
CA VAL A 350 -20.78 -43.12 8.50
C VAL A 350 -21.68 -42.56 7.41
N PHE A 351 -22.01 -41.28 7.50
CA PHE A 351 -22.75 -40.56 6.48
C PHE A 351 -21.86 -39.48 5.87
N ARG A 352 -21.91 -39.35 4.55
CA ARG A 352 -21.33 -38.21 3.82
C ARG A 352 -22.48 -37.51 3.09
N PHE A 353 -22.65 -36.22 3.34
CA PHE A 353 -23.67 -35.38 2.70
C PHE A 353 -23.00 -34.32 1.84
N ALA A 354 -23.52 -34.06 0.65
CA ALA A 354 -23.08 -32.96 -0.19
C ALA A 354 -24.24 -32.42 -1.01
N ARG A 355 -24.16 -31.13 -1.35
CA ARG A 355 -25.04 -30.53 -2.36
C ARG A 355 -24.44 -30.76 -3.74
N ILE A 356 -25.28 -31.09 -4.73
CA ILE A 356 -24.83 -31.31 -6.09
C ILE A 356 -25.66 -30.44 -7.04
N VAL A 357 -25.08 -29.33 -7.48
CA VAL A 357 -25.72 -28.35 -8.37
C VAL A 357 -25.00 -28.36 -9.71
N ASP A 358 -25.76 -28.48 -10.80
CA ASP A 358 -25.24 -28.50 -12.18
C ASP A 358 -24.07 -29.48 -12.44
N GLY A 359 -24.03 -30.61 -11.73
CA GLY A 359 -22.96 -31.61 -11.87
C GLY A 359 -21.70 -31.36 -11.04
N VAL A 360 -21.67 -30.28 -10.26
CA VAL A 360 -20.59 -29.96 -9.32
C VAL A 360 -20.99 -30.44 -7.93
N THR A 361 -20.17 -31.31 -7.34
CA THR A 361 -20.31 -31.71 -5.93
C THR A 361 -19.66 -30.65 -5.05
N GLY A 362 -20.44 -30.06 -4.15
CA GLY A 362 -19.96 -29.12 -3.15
C GLY A 362 -19.11 -29.74 -2.06
N GLU A 363 -18.85 -28.97 -1.01
CA GLU A 363 -18.17 -29.47 0.17
C GLU A 363 -18.94 -30.62 0.83
N ILE A 364 -18.20 -31.55 1.44
CA ILE A 364 -18.77 -32.76 2.03
C ILE A 364 -18.86 -32.64 3.55
N ALA A 365 -20.07 -32.76 4.09
CA ALA A 365 -20.30 -32.96 5.51
C ALA A 365 -20.22 -34.46 5.85
N GLU A 366 -19.12 -34.87 6.46
CA GLU A 366 -18.98 -36.23 7.01
C GLU A 366 -19.45 -36.30 8.47
N ARG A 367 -20.21 -37.34 8.81
CA ARG A 367 -20.66 -37.65 10.16
C ARG A 367 -20.47 -39.12 10.47
N THR A 368 -19.97 -39.42 11.67
CA THR A 368 -19.81 -40.78 12.18
C THR A 368 -20.65 -40.94 13.44
N TYR A 369 -21.53 -41.94 13.43
CA TYR A 369 -22.46 -42.22 14.52
C TYR A 369 -22.25 -43.63 15.06
N LEU A 370 -22.47 -43.80 16.36
CA LEU A 370 -22.60 -45.10 17.01
C LEU A 370 -23.90 -45.10 17.83
N LEU A 371 -24.91 -45.83 17.39
CA LEU A 371 -26.16 -45.99 18.13
C LEU A 371 -26.17 -47.33 18.88
N GLU A 372 -26.08 -47.28 20.21
CA GLU A 372 -26.14 -48.44 21.09
C GLU A 372 -27.35 -48.33 22.02
N LEU A 373 -28.43 -49.04 21.68
CA LEU A 373 -29.65 -49.03 22.48
C LEU A 373 -29.43 -49.76 23.81
N ASN A 374 -30.00 -49.22 24.89
CA ASN A 374 -29.96 -49.84 26.21
C ASN A 374 -30.96 -51.02 26.33
N THR A 375 -30.74 -52.08 25.55
CA THR A 375 -31.55 -53.30 25.57
C THR A 375 -30.72 -54.50 25.09
N GLU A 376 -31.03 -55.69 25.60
CA GLU A 376 -30.54 -56.96 25.05
C GLU A 376 -31.47 -57.49 23.94
N TYR A 377 -32.68 -56.93 23.82
CA TYR A 377 -33.67 -57.38 22.86
C TYR A 377 -33.33 -56.87 21.46
N THR A 378 -33.00 -57.79 20.57
CA THR A 378 -32.42 -57.47 19.25
C THR A 378 -33.49 -57.30 18.17
N PRO A 379 -33.18 -56.58 17.07
CA PRO A 379 -34.09 -56.51 15.92
C PRO A 379 -34.46 -57.89 15.34
N ALA A 380 -33.56 -58.87 15.40
CA ALA A 380 -33.82 -60.23 14.91
C ALA A 380 -34.85 -60.97 15.79
N GLU A 381 -34.77 -60.80 17.11
CA GLU A 381 -35.77 -61.34 18.04
C GLU A 381 -37.14 -60.68 17.82
N ALA A 382 -37.18 -59.36 17.60
CA ALA A 382 -38.42 -58.67 17.27
C ALA A 382 -39.05 -59.14 15.95
N VAL A 383 -38.24 -59.45 14.94
CA VAL A 383 -38.72 -60.08 13.70
C VAL A 383 -39.29 -61.47 13.99
N ASN A 384 -38.62 -62.29 14.79
CA ASN A 384 -39.13 -63.61 15.17
C ASN A 384 -40.45 -63.53 15.94
N ASP A 385 -40.61 -62.55 16.81
CA ASP A 385 -41.84 -62.35 17.59
C ASP A 385 -43.02 -61.96 16.68
N ILE A 386 -42.79 -61.16 15.64
CA ILE A 386 -43.80 -60.87 14.62
C ILE A 386 -44.12 -62.10 13.76
N VAL A 387 -43.12 -62.90 13.41
CA VAL A 387 -43.31 -64.17 12.68
C VAL A 387 -44.18 -65.12 13.51
N GLN A 388 -43.88 -65.27 14.80
CA GLN A 388 -44.67 -66.11 15.72
C GLN A 388 -46.11 -65.63 15.82
N TYR A 389 -46.33 -64.32 15.99
CA TYR A 389 -47.68 -63.75 15.98
C TYR A 389 -48.43 -64.05 14.68
N CYS A 390 -47.76 -63.95 13.52
CA CYS A 390 -48.38 -64.25 12.23
C CYS A 390 -48.73 -65.75 12.09
N GLN A 391 -47.97 -66.64 12.71
CA GLN A 391 -48.33 -68.07 12.78
C GLN A 391 -49.53 -68.31 13.68
N ASP A 392 -49.50 -67.74 14.88
CA ASP A 392 -50.53 -67.94 15.89
C ASP A 392 -51.89 -67.39 15.42
N SER A 393 -51.88 -66.29 14.66
CA SER A 393 -53.07 -65.72 14.01
C SER A 393 -53.51 -66.47 12.73
N GLY A 394 -52.77 -67.51 12.32
CA GLY A 394 -53.06 -68.30 11.11
C GLY A 394 -52.77 -67.57 9.79
N LYS A 395 -52.07 -66.43 9.82
CA LYS A 395 -51.67 -65.69 8.61
C LYS A 395 -50.60 -66.43 7.81
N ILE A 396 -49.71 -67.13 8.50
CA ILE A 396 -48.69 -68.02 7.93
C ILE A 396 -48.72 -69.38 8.64
N MET A 397 -48.28 -70.43 7.96
CA MET A 397 -48.29 -71.82 8.43
C MET A 397 -46.99 -72.21 9.14
N ASP A 398 -45.87 -71.55 8.84
CA ASP A 398 -44.55 -71.90 9.37
C ASP A 398 -43.59 -70.71 9.49
N GLY A 399 -42.39 -70.95 10.00
CA GLY A 399 -41.36 -69.92 10.23
C GLY A 399 -40.69 -69.41 8.97
N ALA A 400 -40.92 -70.06 7.83
CA ALA A 400 -40.44 -69.61 6.53
C ALA A 400 -41.43 -68.63 5.86
N GLY A 401 -42.62 -68.45 6.43
CA GLY A 401 -43.61 -67.48 5.97
C GLY A 401 -44.59 -68.02 4.93
N HIS A 402 -44.63 -69.34 4.71
CA HIS A 402 -45.61 -69.95 3.79
C HIS A 402 -47.02 -69.75 4.32
N PHE A 403 -47.98 -69.49 3.44
CA PHE A 403 -49.40 -69.37 3.81
C PHE A 403 -50.31 -70.30 2.99
N ASP A 404 -49.77 -70.99 1.99
CA ASP A 404 -50.41 -72.03 1.20
C ASP A 404 -49.35 -72.94 0.53
N GLU A 405 -49.78 -73.81 -0.40
CA GLU A 405 -48.91 -74.73 -1.14
C GLU A 405 -48.30 -74.13 -2.43
N SER A 406 -48.50 -72.82 -2.71
CA SER A 406 -48.01 -72.18 -3.94
C SER A 406 -46.49 -72.05 -4.00
N GLY A 407 -45.84 -72.03 -2.83
CA GLY A 407 -44.43 -71.70 -2.67
C GLY A 407 -44.14 -70.22 -2.45
N ASP A 408 -45.17 -69.37 -2.44
CA ASP A 408 -45.06 -67.97 -2.08
C ASP A 408 -44.93 -67.79 -0.56
N VAL A 409 -44.23 -66.74 -0.12
CA VAL A 409 -44.00 -66.49 1.31
C VAL A 409 -44.14 -65.02 1.69
N TYR A 410 -44.59 -64.77 2.92
CA TYR A 410 -44.43 -63.47 3.58
C TYR A 410 -43.12 -63.43 4.36
N GLN A 411 -42.30 -62.43 4.07
CA GLN A 411 -41.06 -62.15 4.79
C GLN A 411 -41.20 -60.87 5.61
N PHE A 412 -40.58 -60.87 6.79
CA PHE A 412 -40.60 -59.76 7.72
C PHE A 412 -39.17 -59.25 7.90
N HIS A 413 -38.96 -57.97 7.60
CA HIS A 413 -37.64 -57.36 7.56
C HIS A 413 -37.60 -56.15 8.46
N TYR A 414 -36.71 -56.15 9.45
CA TYR A 414 -36.35 -54.95 10.19
C TYR A 414 -35.94 -53.83 9.22
N GLN A 415 -36.45 -52.63 9.43
CA GLN A 415 -36.16 -51.46 8.60
C GLN A 415 -35.26 -50.48 9.34
N TYR A 416 -35.71 -50.01 10.50
CA TYR A 416 -35.00 -49.01 11.31
C TYR A 416 -35.61 -48.97 12.72
N VAL A 417 -34.93 -48.26 13.60
CA VAL A 417 -35.39 -47.95 14.95
C VAL A 417 -35.83 -46.49 15.00
N THR A 418 -36.93 -46.20 15.70
CA THR A 418 -37.41 -44.83 15.85
C THR A 418 -38.24 -44.68 17.12
N ASN A 419 -38.29 -43.46 17.65
CA ASN A 419 -39.24 -43.09 18.67
C ASN A 419 -40.60 -42.79 18.01
N ILE A 420 -41.69 -43.35 18.53
CA ILE A 420 -43.04 -43.12 18.00
C ILE A 420 -43.89 -42.38 19.04
N ASN A 421 -44.39 -41.20 18.66
CA ASN A 421 -45.30 -40.37 19.43
C ASN A 421 -44.76 -39.92 20.82
N ASP A 422 -43.43 -39.85 20.99
CA ASP A 422 -42.77 -39.56 22.27
C ASP A 422 -43.14 -40.55 23.40
N VAL A 423 -43.63 -41.75 23.03
CA VAL A 423 -44.09 -42.77 23.98
C VAL A 423 -42.98 -43.75 24.30
N SER A 424 -42.36 -44.33 23.27
CA SER A 424 -41.33 -45.36 23.41
C SER A 424 -40.55 -45.50 22.10
N ASP A 425 -39.48 -46.30 22.17
CA ASP A 425 -38.64 -46.64 21.03
C ASP A 425 -39.08 -47.99 20.45
N PHE A 426 -39.19 -48.05 19.12
CA PHE A 426 -39.72 -49.19 18.41
C PHE A 426 -38.77 -49.67 17.32
N TYR A 427 -38.67 -51.00 17.19
CA TYR A 427 -38.19 -51.63 15.97
C TYR A 427 -39.31 -51.63 14.93
N VAL A 428 -39.07 -50.98 13.78
CA VAL A 428 -40.02 -50.96 12.67
C VAL A 428 -39.71 -52.12 11.73
N ILE A 429 -40.71 -52.98 11.50
CA ILE A 429 -40.58 -54.20 10.70
C ILE A 429 -41.57 -54.13 9.55
N ALA A 430 -41.07 -54.24 8.33
CA ALA A 430 -41.91 -54.24 7.13
C ALA A 430 -42.16 -55.66 6.63
N GLU A 431 -43.37 -55.90 6.18
CA GLU A 431 -43.74 -57.12 5.47
C GLU A 431 -43.49 -56.97 3.97
N ALA A 432 -42.95 -58.02 3.37
CA ALA A 432 -42.81 -58.18 1.94
C ALA A 432 -43.34 -59.55 1.53
N TYR A 433 -43.97 -59.59 0.36
CA TYR A 433 -44.41 -60.82 -0.30
C TYR A 433 -43.34 -61.23 -1.31
N LEU A 434 -42.86 -62.47 -1.20
CA LEU A 434 -41.92 -63.07 -2.12
C LEU A 434 -42.63 -64.16 -2.91
N ALA A 435 -42.80 -63.94 -4.21
CA ALA A 435 -43.37 -64.92 -5.12
C ALA A 435 -42.37 -66.08 -5.34
N ALA A 436 -42.89 -67.26 -5.70
CA ALA A 436 -42.09 -68.46 -5.98
C ALA A 436 -41.06 -68.27 -7.11
N ASP A 437 -41.23 -67.27 -7.98
CA ASP A 437 -40.27 -66.90 -9.02
C ASP A 437 -39.12 -66.00 -8.52
N GLY A 438 -39.14 -65.61 -7.24
CA GLY A 438 -38.15 -64.75 -6.60
C GLY A 438 -38.51 -63.26 -6.59
N THR A 439 -39.67 -62.87 -7.11
CA THR A 439 -40.09 -61.46 -7.14
C THR A 439 -40.53 -60.99 -5.74
N LEU A 440 -39.84 -59.98 -5.21
CA LEU A 440 -40.14 -59.36 -3.91
C LEU A 440 -41.00 -58.11 -4.08
N THR A 441 -42.17 -58.06 -3.43
CA THR A 441 -43.11 -56.93 -3.45
C THR A 441 -43.43 -56.47 -2.03
N ARG A 442 -43.35 -55.16 -1.75
CA ARG A 442 -43.80 -54.62 -0.45
C ARG A 442 -45.33 -54.70 -0.35
N THR A 443 -45.85 -55.24 0.76
CA THR A 443 -47.30 -55.35 0.97
C THR A 443 -47.93 -54.06 1.49
N GLY A 444 -47.09 -53.17 2.04
CA GLY A 444 -47.54 -51.96 2.75
C GLY A 444 -47.90 -52.21 4.22
N THR A 445 -47.89 -53.46 4.69
CA THR A 445 -48.05 -53.77 6.11
C THR A 445 -46.74 -53.48 6.85
N VAL A 446 -46.84 -52.70 7.93
CA VAL A 446 -45.72 -52.38 8.81
C VAL A 446 -46.12 -52.69 10.25
N TYR A 447 -45.18 -53.25 10.99
CA TYR A 447 -45.28 -53.55 12.40
C TYR A 447 -44.29 -52.68 13.18
N ALA A 448 -44.62 -52.41 14.44
CA ALA A 448 -43.75 -51.76 15.40
C ALA A 448 -43.69 -52.63 16.65
N VAL A 449 -42.49 -52.94 17.12
CA VAL A 449 -42.29 -53.72 18.35
C VAL A 449 -41.56 -52.84 19.34
N ASP A 450 -42.15 -52.66 20.52
CA ASP A 450 -41.57 -51.85 21.58
C ASP A 450 -40.31 -52.52 22.13
N ILE A 451 -39.20 -51.76 22.16
CA ILE A 451 -37.86 -52.29 22.43
C ILE A 451 -37.69 -52.76 23.88
N TYR A 452 -38.50 -52.23 24.80
CA TYR A 452 -38.36 -52.45 26.24
C TYR A 452 -39.39 -53.43 26.78
N THR A 453 -40.64 -53.33 26.31
CA THR A 453 -41.76 -54.16 26.75
C THR A 453 -42.01 -55.36 25.86
N LYS A 454 -41.44 -55.37 24.64
CA LYS A 454 -41.67 -56.38 23.60
C LYS A 454 -43.12 -56.46 23.10
N GLU A 455 -43.93 -55.45 23.43
CA GLU A 455 -45.30 -55.37 22.94
C GLU A 455 -45.32 -55.08 21.44
N GLN A 456 -46.19 -55.79 20.71
CA GLN A 456 -46.25 -55.75 19.26
C GLN A 456 -47.45 -54.93 18.79
N TYR A 457 -47.24 -54.14 17.74
CA TYR A 457 -48.22 -53.23 17.19
C TYR A 457 -48.24 -53.30 15.67
N ARG A 458 -49.42 -53.09 15.09
CA ARG A 458 -49.54 -52.67 13.69
C ARG A 458 -49.30 -51.18 13.61
N LEU A 459 -48.41 -50.77 12.71
CA LEU A 459 -48.05 -49.37 12.47
C LEU A 459 -48.75 -48.87 11.21
N GLN A 460 -49.56 -47.82 11.34
CA GLN A 460 -50.25 -47.17 10.24
C GLN A 460 -49.99 -45.67 10.25
N ARG A 461 -50.18 -45.00 9.12
CA ARG A 461 -50.22 -43.54 9.04
C ARG A 461 -51.66 -43.11 8.77
N ASN A 462 -52.16 -42.15 9.54
CA ASN A 462 -53.49 -41.59 9.30
C ASN A 462 -53.49 -40.57 8.15
N GLU A 463 -54.67 -40.03 7.83
CA GLU A 463 -54.88 -39.04 6.75
C GLU A 463 -54.03 -37.76 6.91
N ARG A 464 -53.50 -37.51 8.12
CA ARG A 464 -52.60 -36.39 8.42
C ARG A 464 -51.13 -36.78 8.47
N GLY A 465 -50.79 -38.01 8.09
CA GLY A 465 -49.43 -38.54 8.06
C GLY A 465 -48.85 -38.92 9.43
N ARG A 466 -49.63 -38.87 10.52
CA ARG A 466 -49.16 -39.23 11.86
C ARG A 466 -49.24 -40.74 12.10
N TYR A 467 -48.30 -41.27 12.87
CA TYR A 467 -48.24 -42.69 13.22
C TYR A 467 -49.36 -43.08 14.21
N GLU A 468 -50.06 -44.16 13.87
CA GLU A 468 -51.05 -44.82 14.72
C GLU A 468 -50.59 -46.26 15.01
N LEU A 469 -50.59 -46.60 16.30
CA LEU A 469 -50.21 -47.91 16.82
C LEU A 469 -51.48 -48.66 17.22
N THR A 470 -51.74 -49.80 16.59
CA THR A 470 -52.82 -50.72 16.98
C THR A 470 -52.20 -51.95 17.60
N ARG A 471 -52.43 -52.19 18.89
CA ARG A 471 -51.86 -53.35 19.61
C ARG A 471 -52.28 -54.65 18.94
N LEU A 472 -51.33 -55.57 18.77
CA LEU A 472 -51.61 -56.93 18.34
C LEU A 472 -52.01 -57.72 19.59
N GLU A 473 -53.27 -58.19 19.63
CA GLU A 473 -53.73 -59.09 20.68
C GLU A 473 -53.40 -60.53 20.27
N PRO A 474 -52.80 -61.35 21.15
CA PRO A 474 -52.79 -62.78 20.95
C PRO A 474 -54.25 -63.27 21.00
N GLU A 475 -54.68 -64.10 20.04
CA GLU A 475 -56.02 -64.70 20.13
C GLU A 475 -56.13 -65.49 21.44
N PRO A 476 -57.22 -65.34 22.21
CA PRO A 476 -57.41 -66.12 23.42
C PRO A 476 -57.56 -67.61 23.07
N GLU A 477 -56.75 -68.44 23.75
CA GLU A 477 -56.73 -69.92 23.65
C GLU A 477 -58.12 -70.59 23.76
#